data_AF-A0A2C9JQ04-F1
#
_entry.id   AF-A0A2C9JQ04-F1
#
_cell.length_a   1.000
_cell.length_b   1.000
_cell.length_c   1.000
_cell.angle_alpha   90.00
_cell.angle_beta   90.00
_cell.angle_gamma   90.00
#
_symmetry.space_group_name_H-M   'P 1'
#
loop_
_entity.id
_entity.type
_entity.pdbx_description
1 polymer ?
#
loop_
_entity_poly.entity_id
_entity_poly.type
_entity_poly.pdbx_seq_one_letter_code
_entity_poly.pdbx_strand_id
1 'polypeptide(L)'
;LLLLFLLRQIALTVILTRAGLGLDPKALRRLSFVVLRLAFLPCLTETIIDGIASHLILGFPWQWAFMLGFVIAAVSPAVVVPSLISIGERRFGIDKGIPTLVIAAASLDDILAITGFGVLLGITFSTGDIAWTLSKGPLEVVLGTVYGIIGGIILWFHRTLVCWPSGCSYCVIYSCC
;
A
#
# COMPACT_ATOMS: atom_id res chain seq x y z
N LEU A 1 -2.52 0.93 -26.42
CA LEU A 1 -3.18 1.10 -25.10
C LEU A 1 -2.94 -0.11 -24.17
N LEU A 2 -3.29 -1.33 -24.59
CA LEU A 2 -3.13 -2.54 -23.78
C LEU A 2 -1.67 -2.79 -23.32
N LEU A 3 -0.71 -2.66 -24.24
CA LEU A 3 0.71 -2.81 -23.94
C LEU A 3 1.18 -1.82 -22.87
N LEU A 4 0.72 -0.56 -22.95
CA LEU A 4 1.06 0.51 -22.02
C LEU A 4 0.52 0.22 -20.62
N PHE A 5 -0.71 -0.30 -20.52
CA PHE A 5 -1.30 -0.71 -19.26
C PHE A 5 -0.52 -1.87 -18.61
N LEU A 6 -0.17 -2.90 -19.39
CA LEU A 6 0.60 -4.05 -18.90
C LEU A 6 1.99 -3.64 -18.41
N LEU A 7 2.71 -2.80 -19.17
CA LEU A 7 4.01 -2.27 -18.76
C LEU A 7 3.91 -1.47 -17.46
N ARG A 8 2.86 -0.65 -17.29
CA ARG A 8 2.64 0.09 -16.05
C ARG A 8 2.41 -0.85 -14.86
N GLN A 9 1.56 -1.85 -15.01
CA GLN A 9 1.27 -2.82 -13.95
C GLN A 9 2.54 -3.60 -13.53
N ILE A 10 3.30 -4.11 -14.51
CA ILE A 10 4.57 -4.82 -14.23
C ILE A 10 5.58 -3.88 -13.56
N ALA A 11 5.72 -2.64 -14.03
CA ALA A 11 6.63 -1.66 -13.44
C ALA A 11 6.27 -1.36 -11.98
N LEU A 12 4.98 -1.16 -11.68
CA LEU A 12 4.51 -0.95 -10.30
C LEU A 12 4.82 -2.14 -9.41
N THR A 13 4.53 -3.36 -9.88
CA THR A 13 4.83 -4.59 -9.13
C THR A 13 6.32 -4.72 -8.84
N VAL A 14 7.20 -4.44 -9.82
CA VAL A 14 8.65 -4.49 -9.62
C VAL A 14 9.13 -3.42 -8.65
N ILE A 15 8.63 -2.18 -8.77
CA ILE A 15 8.99 -1.06 -7.87
C ILE A 15 8.55 -1.35 -6.43
N LEU A 16 7.31 -1.82 -6.24
CA LEU A 16 6.77 -2.19 -4.92
C LEU A 16 7.52 -3.37 -4.31
N THR A 17 7.81 -4.41 -5.10
CA THR A 17 8.60 -5.57 -4.62
C THR A 17 10.01 -5.15 -4.22
N ARG A 18 10.66 -4.30 -5.02
CA ARG A 18 11.99 -3.74 -4.74
C ARG A 18 11.98 -2.89 -3.46
N ALA A 19 10.95 -2.08 -3.26
CA ALA A 19 10.78 -1.27 -2.07
C ALA A 19 10.56 -2.16 -0.83
N GLY A 20 9.62 -3.11 -0.91
CA GLY A 20 9.33 -4.10 0.13
C GLY A 20 10.57 -4.83 0.65
N LEU A 21 11.43 -5.29 -0.27
CA LEU A 21 12.69 -5.97 0.06
C LEU A 21 13.76 -5.05 0.67
N GLY A 22 13.63 -3.72 0.51
CA GLY A 22 14.54 -2.72 1.05
C GLY A 22 14.14 -2.16 2.41
N LEU A 23 13.04 -2.62 3.01
CA LEU A 23 12.60 -2.16 4.33
C LEU A 23 13.49 -2.73 5.45
N ASP A 24 13.91 -1.87 6.39
CA ASP A 24 14.55 -2.31 7.63
C ASP A 24 13.48 -2.78 8.65
N PRO A 25 13.41 -4.09 8.97
CA PRO A 25 12.41 -4.63 9.89
C PRO A 25 12.57 -4.10 11.32
N LYS A 26 13.78 -3.70 11.73
CA LYS A 26 14.02 -3.16 13.08
C LYS A 26 13.42 -1.76 13.21
N ALA A 27 13.67 -0.89 12.24
CA ALA A 27 13.06 0.44 12.17
C ALA A 27 11.54 0.36 12.07
N LEU A 28 11.02 -0.56 11.24
CA LEU A 28 9.57 -0.75 11.07
C LEU A 28 8.89 -1.18 12.37
N ARG A 29 9.46 -2.13 13.11
CA ARG A 29 8.89 -2.58 14.39
C ARG A 29 8.85 -1.45 15.42
N ARG A 30 9.94 -0.67 15.50
CA ARG A 30 10.04 0.50 16.40
C ARG A 30 8.98 1.56 16.10
N LEU A 31 8.69 1.77 14.81
CA LEU A 31 7.80 2.84 14.35
C LEU A 31 6.39 2.36 13.98
N SER A 32 6.07 1.09 14.19
CA SER A 32 4.81 0.45 13.79
C SER A 32 3.56 1.22 14.21
N PHE A 33 3.54 1.77 15.43
CA PHE A 33 2.43 2.60 15.90
C PHE A 33 2.28 3.91 15.10
N VAL A 34 3.41 4.52 14.73
CA VAL A 34 3.42 5.73 13.90
C VAL A 34 2.96 5.40 12.48
N VAL A 35 3.37 4.26 11.92
CA VAL A 35 2.91 3.81 10.60
C VAL A 35 1.39 3.66 10.58
N LEU A 36 0.81 3.00 11.58
CA LEU A 36 -0.63 2.83 11.68
C LEU A 36 -1.35 4.18 11.80
N ARG A 37 -0.87 5.07 12.67
CA ARG A 37 -1.48 6.39 12.81
C ARG A 37 -1.36 7.22 11.53
N LEU A 38 -0.24 7.11 10.80
CA LEU A 38 -0.01 7.82 9.55
C LEU A 38 -0.80 7.22 8.37
N ALA A 39 -1.15 5.93 8.39
CA ALA A 39 -1.99 5.33 7.36
C ALA A 39 -3.49 5.59 7.63
N PHE A 40 -3.97 5.26 8.82
CA PHE A 40 -5.41 5.31 9.12
C PHE A 40 -5.95 6.72 9.33
N LEU A 41 -5.22 7.56 10.06
CA LEU A 41 -5.74 8.86 10.47
C LEU A 41 -5.98 9.80 9.28
N PRO A 42 -5.00 10.06 8.37
CA PRO A 42 -5.24 10.93 7.23
C PRO A 42 -6.26 10.32 6.27
N CYS A 43 -6.13 9.04 5.93
CA CYS A 43 -7.04 8.34 5.01
C CYS A 43 -8.50 8.46 5.42
N LEU A 44 -8.81 8.19 6.70
CA LEU A 44 -10.17 8.30 7.21
C LEU A 44 -10.65 9.75 7.24
N THR A 45 -9.79 10.69 7.65
CA THR A 45 -10.19 12.11 7.67
C THR A 45 -10.45 12.66 6.27
N GLU A 46 -9.60 12.34 5.30
CA GLU A 46 -9.75 12.74 3.90
C GLU A 46 -11.01 12.10 3.31
N THR A 47 -11.21 10.80 3.51
CA THR A 47 -12.42 10.09 3.04
C THR A 47 -13.71 10.70 3.60
N ILE A 48 -13.72 11.07 4.89
CA ILE A 48 -14.90 11.68 5.52
C ILE A 48 -15.17 13.07 4.96
N ILE A 49 -14.12 13.89 4.86
CA ILE A 49 -14.23 15.26 4.35
C ILE A 49 -14.67 15.24 2.88
N ASP A 50 -14.04 14.41 2.05
CA ASP A 50 -14.37 14.27 0.63
C ASP A 50 -15.75 13.66 0.42
N GLY A 51 -16.15 12.70 1.25
CA GLY A 51 -17.51 12.15 1.22
C GLY A 51 -18.58 13.19 1.53
N ILE A 52 -18.37 14.00 2.58
CA ILE A 52 -19.29 15.10 2.93
C ILE A 52 -19.28 16.17 1.82
N ALA A 53 -18.11 16.58 1.35
CA ALA A 53 -17.97 17.57 0.30
C ALA A 53 -18.65 17.10 -1.00
N SER A 54 -18.49 15.84 -1.37
CA SER A 54 -19.12 15.26 -2.56
C SER A 54 -20.64 15.19 -2.44
N HIS A 55 -21.17 14.89 -1.26
CA HIS A 55 -22.61 14.95 -1.02
C HIS A 55 -23.15 16.37 -1.16
N LEU A 56 -22.46 17.36 -0.58
CA LEU A 56 -22.90 18.76 -0.58
C LEU A 56 -22.74 19.46 -1.93
N ILE A 57 -21.66 19.19 -2.66
CA ILE A 57 -21.32 19.87 -3.92
C ILE A 57 -22.01 19.18 -5.11
N LEU A 58 -21.96 17.85 -5.18
CA LEU A 58 -22.44 17.07 -6.33
C LEU A 58 -23.84 16.50 -6.12
N GLY A 59 -24.38 16.55 -4.90
CA GLY A 59 -25.69 15.99 -4.57
C GLY A 59 -25.74 14.46 -4.62
N PHE A 60 -24.58 13.79 -4.58
CA PHE A 60 -24.54 12.33 -4.65
C PHE A 60 -25.07 11.67 -3.38
N PRO A 61 -25.84 10.57 -3.45
CA PRO A 61 -26.23 9.81 -2.25
C PRO A 61 -25.00 9.36 -1.44
N TRP A 62 -25.17 9.30 -0.11
CA TRP A 62 -24.09 9.06 0.85
C TRP A 62 -23.17 7.88 0.50
N GLN A 63 -23.73 6.75 0.05
CA GLN A 63 -22.97 5.55 -0.29
C GLN A 63 -21.97 5.82 -1.43
N TRP A 64 -22.42 6.50 -2.48
CA TRP A 64 -21.62 6.85 -3.64
C TRP A 64 -20.61 7.96 -3.31
N ALA A 65 -21.00 8.91 -2.46
CA ALA A 65 -20.13 9.97 -2.00
C ALA A 65 -18.93 9.44 -1.20
N PHE A 66 -19.15 8.51 -0.26
CA PHE A 66 -18.06 7.88 0.49
C PHE A 66 -17.21 6.93 -0.37
N MET A 67 -17.80 6.23 -1.35
CA MET A 67 -17.00 5.46 -2.32
C MET A 67 -16.02 6.36 -3.08
N LEU A 68 -16.50 7.52 -3.52
CA LEU A 68 -15.66 8.50 -4.20
C LEU A 68 -14.59 9.07 -3.26
N GLY A 69 -14.92 9.29 -1.98
CA GLY A 69 -13.95 9.67 -0.95
C GLY A 69 -12.79 8.67 -0.82
N PHE A 70 -13.08 7.36 -0.75
CA PHE A 70 -12.02 6.33 -0.69
C PHE A 70 -11.15 6.27 -1.95
N VAL A 71 -11.73 6.58 -3.12
CA VAL A 71 -10.97 6.62 -4.39
C VAL A 71 -10.04 7.84 -4.43
N ILE A 72 -10.46 8.98 -3.89
CA ILE A 72 -9.65 10.20 -3.84
C ILE A 72 -8.57 10.11 -2.76
N ALA A 73 -8.89 9.55 -1.59
CA ALA A 73 -7.96 9.39 -0.48
C ALA A 73 -6.81 8.40 -0.78
N ALA A 74 -6.99 7.49 -1.73
CA ALA A 74 -5.98 6.50 -2.09
C ALA A 74 -4.69 7.15 -2.62
N VAL A 75 -3.58 6.95 -1.90
CA VAL A 75 -2.27 7.45 -2.31
C VAL A 75 -1.69 6.57 -3.43
N SER A 76 -0.90 7.15 -4.34
CA SER A 76 -0.23 6.38 -5.40
C SER A 76 1.22 6.03 -5.02
N PRO A 77 1.54 4.78 -4.66
CA PRO A 77 2.91 4.42 -4.27
C PRO A 77 3.88 4.47 -5.45
N ALA A 78 3.37 4.45 -6.69
CA ALA A 78 4.11 4.55 -7.93
C ALA A 78 5.09 5.73 -7.98
N VAL A 79 4.67 6.86 -7.41
CA VAL A 79 5.41 8.12 -7.45
C VAL A 79 6.16 8.33 -6.15
N VAL A 80 5.55 7.96 -5.02
CA VAL A 80 6.12 8.16 -3.68
C VAL A 80 7.33 7.25 -3.45
N VAL A 81 7.25 5.98 -3.85
CA VAL A 81 8.31 4.99 -3.63
C VAL A 81 9.64 5.34 -4.32
N PRO A 82 9.71 5.65 -5.63
CA PRO A 82 10.98 5.99 -6.28
C PRO A 82 11.61 7.27 -5.69
N SER A 83 10.79 8.27 -5.35
CA SER A 83 11.27 9.48 -4.70
C SER A 83 11.87 9.19 -3.32
N LEU A 84 11.23 8.33 -2.51
CA LEU A 84 11.75 7.93 -1.20
C LEU A 84 13.02 7.09 -1.29
N ILE A 85 13.12 6.21 -2.29
CA ILE A 85 14.38 5.47 -2.56
C ILE A 85 15.50 6.45 -2.90
N SER A 86 15.25 7.44 -3.78
CA SER A 86 16.26 8.44 -4.14
C SER A 86 16.71 9.31 -2.96
N ILE A 87 15.79 9.69 -2.07
CA ILE A 87 16.10 10.42 -0.83
C ILE A 87 16.92 9.54 0.14
N GLY A 88 16.59 8.24 0.20
CA GLY A 88 17.36 7.25 0.94
C GLY A 88 18.78 7.10 0.42
N GLU A 89 19.00 7.03 -0.90
CA GLU A 89 20.35 6.97 -1.48
C GLU A 89 21.22 8.19 -1.11
N ARG A 90 20.58 9.35 -0.92
CA ARG A 90 21.24 10.59 -0.47
C ARG A 90 21.44 10.69 1.05
N ARG A 91 21.18 9.62 1.82
CA ARG A 91 21.34 9.53 3.28
C ARG A 91 20.47 10.51 4.10
N PHE A 92 19.40 11.06 3.54
CA PHE A 92 18.48 11.92 4.29
C PHE A 92 17.48 11.11 5.12
N GLY A 93 17.47 11.31 6.44
CA GLY A 93 16.44 10.76 7.32
C GLY A 93 16.45 9.24 7.51
N ILE A 94 17.52 8.55 7.08
CA ILE A 94 17.68 7.10 7.26
C ILE A 94 17.77 6.74 8.75
N ASP A 95 18.48 7.52 9.56
CA ASP A 95 18.64 7.23 11.01
C ASP A 95 17.30 7.24 11.75
N LYS A 96 16.33 8.00 11.23
CA LYS A 96 14.96 8.08 11.74
C LYS A 96 14.01 7.09 11.07
N GLY A 97 14.46 6.34 10.06
CA GLY A 97 13.65 5.36 9.34
C GLY A 97 12.50 5.96 8.54
N ILE A 98 12.57 7.25 8.14
CA ILE A 98 11.47 7.95 7.49
C ILE A 98 11.07 7.30 6.14
N PRO A 99 12.01 6.94 5.23
CA PRO A 99 11.64 6.27 3.98
C PRO A 99 10.91 4.94 4.22
N THR A 100 11.40 4.13 5.17
CA THR A 100 10.78 2.86 5.57
C THR A 100 9.39 3.06 6.16
N LEU A 101 9.22 4.07 7.03
CA LEU A 101 7.94 4.42 7.64
C LEU A 101 6.90 4.79 6.57
N VAL A 102 7.25 5.69 5.65
CA VAL A 102 6.31 6.20 4.64
C VAL A 102 5.98 5.15 3.60
N ILE A 103 6.94 4.34 3.15
CA ILE A 103 6.67 3.22 2.23
C ILE A 103 5.70 2.23 2.89
N ALA A 104 5.92 1.86 4.15
CA ALA A 104 5.02 0.95 4.87
C ALA A 104 3.63 1.57 5.10
N ALA A 105 3.56 2.86 5.42
CA ALA A 105 2.30 3.55 5.65
C ALA A 105 1.48 3.67 4.36
N ALA A 106 2.13 4.01 3.23
CA ALA A 106 1.48 4.07 1.92
C ALA A 106 0.91 2.71 1.49
N SER A 107 1.62 1.61 1.75
CA SER A 107 1.08 0.27 1.45
C SER A 107 -0.12 -0.11 2.32
N LEU A 108 -0.17 0.32 3.58
CA LEU A 108 -1.35 0.10 4.43
C LEU A 108 -2.51 1.00 4.01
N ASP A 109 -2.24 2.24 3.62
CA ASP A 109 -3.23 3.17 3.06
C ASP A 109 -3.92 2.57 1.83
N ASP A 110 -3.16 2.02 0.87
CA ASP A 110 -3.72 1.35 -0.31
C ASP A 110 -4.68 0.20 0.06
N ILE A 111 -4.30 -0.62 1.04
CA ILE A 111 -5.14 -1.73 1.52
C ILE A 111 -6.43 -1.19 2.14
N LEU A 112 -6.35 -0.13 2.95
CA LEU A 112 -7.51 0.49 3.58
C LEU A 112 -8.44 1.13 2.56
N ALA A 113 -7.91 1.83 1.57
CA ALA A 113 -8.71 2.45 0.53
C ALA A 113 -9.44 1.40 -0.32
N ILE A 114 -8.72 0.36 -0.77
CA ILE A 114 -9.31 -0.73 -1.57
C ILE A 114 -10.37 -1.49 -0.78
N THR A 115 -10.10 -1.82 0.49
CA THR A 115 -11.08 -2.51 1.33
C THR A 115 -12.29 -1.67 1.67
N GLY A 116 -12.10 -0.40 2.04
CA GLY A 116 -13.18 0.54 2.32
C GLY A 116 -14.08 0.73 1.11
N PHE A 117 -13.48 0.94 -0.06
CA PHE A 117 -14.21 1.01 -1.33
C PHE A 117 -14.98 -0.30 -1.62
N GLY A 118 -14.34 -1.45 -1.47
CA GLY A 118 -14.96 -2.76 -1.72
C GLY A 118 -16.14 -3.06 -0.79
N VAL A 119 -16.04 -2.69 0.49
CA VAL A 119 -17.13 -2.83 1.46
C VAL A 119 -18.32 -1.94 1.09
N LEU A 120 -18.10 -0.67 0.75
CA LEU A 120 -19.18 0.24 0.36
C LEU A 120 -19.85 -0.18 -0.95
N LEU A 121 -19.05 -0.62 -1.93
CA LEU A 121 -19.56 -1.16 -3.19
C LEU A 121 -20.43 -2.40 -2.93
N GLY A 122 -19.96 -3.29 -2.06
CA GLY A 122 -20.72 -4.45 -1.61
C GLY A 122 -22.06 -4.06 -0.98
N ILE A 123 -22.06 -3.10 -0.05
CA ILE A 123 -23.29 -2.64 0.63
C ILE A 123 -24.29 -2.03 -0.37
N THR A 124 -23.80 -1.37 -1.42
CA THR A 124 -24.65 -0.66 -2.38
C THR A 124 -25.29 -1.58 -3.41
N PHE A 125 -24.60 -2.65 -3.82
CA PHE A 125 -25.11 -3.63 -4.79
C PHE A 125 -25.70 -4.90 -4.15
N SER A 126 -25.50 -5.13 -2.85
CA SER A 126 -26.06 -6.29 -2.13
C SER A 126 -27.49 -6.01 -1.66
N THR A 127 -28.47 -6.76 -2.21
CA THR A 127 -29.85 -6.79 -1.71
C THR A 127 -30.05 -7.76 -0.53
N GLY A 128 -29.00 -8.49 -0.12
CA GLY A 128 -29.04 -9.52 0.94
C GLY A 128 -28.11 -9.23 2.15
N ASP A 129 -28.03 -10.23 3.05
CA ASP A 129 -27.45 -10.18 4.40
C ASP A 129 -26.15 -9.36 4.51
N ILE A 130 -26.27 -8.20 5.15
CA ILE A 130 -25.24 -7.14 5.24
C ILE A 130 -23.97 -7.69 5.92
N ALA A 131 -24.14 -8.64 6.85
CA ALA A 131 -23.06 -9.29 7.59
C ALA A 131 -22.10 -10.08 6.69
N TRP A 132 -22.62 -10.79 5.66
CA TRP A 132 -21.77 -11.57 4.76
C TRP A 132 -20.97 -10.69 3.82
N THR A 133 -21.58 -9.61 3.34
CA THR A 133 -20.93 -8.65 2.44
C THR A 133 -19.85 -7.83 3.16
N LEU A 134 -20.09 -7.46 4.42
CA LEU A 134 -19.08 -6.78 5.25
C LEU A 134 -17.87 -7.68 5.54
N SER A 135 -18.10 -9.00 5.66
CA SER A 135 -17.03 -9.98 5.93
C SER A 135 -16.07 -10.17 4.75
N LYS A 136 -16.48 -9.83 3.51
CA LYS A 136 -15.63 -9.99 2.32
C LYS A 136 -14.43 -9.04 2.29
N GLY A 137 -14.58 -7.82 2.81
CA GLY A 137 -13.49 -6.85 2.85
C GLY A 137 -12.27 -7.35 3.66
N PRO A 138 -12.45 -7.70 4.94
CA PRO A 138 -11.38 -8.28 5.75
C PRO A 138 -10.83 -9.59 5.19
N LEU A 139 -11.71 -10.43 4.62
CA LEU A 139 -11.30 -11.71 4.01
C LEU A 139 -10.30 -11.51 2.88
N GLU A 140 -10.50 -10.51 2.02
CA GLU A 140 -9.60 -10.20 0.91
C GLU A 140 -8.20 -9.81 1.39
N VAL A 141 -8.11 -9.01 2.46
CA VAL A 141 -6.82 -8.62 3.07
C VAL A 141 -6.11 -9.83 3.68
N VAL A 142 -6.86 -10.68 4.38
CA VAL A 142 -6.30 -11.88 5.01
C VAL A 142 -5.77 -12.83 3.95
N LEU A 143 -6.56 -13.11 2.91
CA LEU A 143 -6.14 -13.96 1.80
C LEU A 143 -4.92 -13.37 1.09
N GLY A 144 -4.94 -12.09 0.74
CA GLY A 144 -3.81 -11.40 0.11
C GLY A 144 -2.53 -11.47 0.95
N THR A 145 -2.65 -11.29 2.27
CA THR A 145 -1.53 -11.40 3.21
C THR A 145 -0.98 -12.83 3.25
N VAL A 146 -1.87 -13.84 3.32
CA VAL A 146 -1.47 -15.27 3.34
C VAL A 146 -0.75 -15.65 2.04
N TYR A 147 -1.33 -15.34 0.89
CA TYR A 147 -0.69 -15.61 -0.41
C TYR A 147 0.64 -14.86 -0.56
N GLY A 148 0.72 -13.61 -0.08
CA GLY A 148 1.95 -12.82 -0.06
C GLY A 148 3.05 -13.43 0.81
N ILE A 149 2.71 -13.89 2.01
CA ILE A 149 3.66 -14.57 2.92
C ILE A 149 4.15 -15.88 2.29
N ILE A 150 3.25 -16.71 1.76
CA ILE A 150 3.60 -17.97 1.10
C ILE A 150 4.54 -17.71 -0.08
N GLY A 151 4.19 -16.75 -0.95
CA GLY A 151 5.04 -16.34 -2.07
C GLY A 151 6.41 -15.83 -1.62
N GLY A 152 6.46 -15.03 -0.55
CA GLY A 152 7.69 -14.53 0.05
C GLY A 152 8.59 -15.65 0.59
N ILE A 153 8.02 -16.66 1.25
CA ILE A 153 8.76 -17.83 1.76
C ILE A 153 9.32 -18.67 0.61
N ILE A 154 8.51 -18.93 -0.43
CA ILE A 154 8.94 -19.66 -1.63
C ILE A 154 10.13 -18.95 -2.30
N LEU A 155 10.03 -17.62 -2.46
CA LEU A 155 11.10 -16.80 -3.02
C LEU A 155 12.34 -16.79 -2.12
N TRP A 156 12.19 -16.76 -0.80
CA TRP A 156 13.30 -16.84 0.13
C TRP A 156 14.07 -18.16 0.00
N PHE A 157 13.36 -19.28 -0.11
CA PHE A 157 13.98 -20.59 -0.34
C PHE A 157 14.74 -20.65 -1.67
N HIS A 158 14.14 -20.13 -2.75
CA HIS A 158 14.74 -20.15 -4.09
C HIS A 158 15.88 -19.13 -4.28
N ARG A 159 15.90 -18.01 -3.54
CA ARG A 159 16.94 -16.96 -3.61
C ARG A 159 18.31 -17.44 -3.12
N THR A 160 18.39 -18.54 -2.37
CA THR A 160 19.67 -19.21 -2.06
C THR A 160 20.40 -19.71 -3.32
N LEU A 161 19.71 -19.85 -4.47
CA LEU A 161 20.25 -20.41 -5.71
C LEU A 161 20.46 -19.39 -6.85
N VAL A 162 19.91 -18.17 -6.75
CA VAL A 162 19.96 -17.17 -7.83
C VAL A 162 20.41 -15.81 -7.30
N CYS A 163 21.72 -15.56 -7.35
CA CYS A 163 22.28 -14.22 -7.26
C CYS A 163 21.86 -13.41 -8.50
N TRP A 164 21.04 -12.39 -8.30
CA TRP A 164 20.60 -11.48 -9.37
C TRP A 164 21.75 -10.55 -9.81
N PRO A 165 22.23 -10.60 -11.07
CA PRO A 165 23.44 -9.90 -11.50
C PRO A 165 23.13 -8.54 -12.14
N SER A 166 22.26 -7.70 -11.56
CA SER A 166 21.98 -6.38 -12.14
C SER A 166 21.72 -5.30 -11.10
N GLY A 167 22.77 -4.51 -10.81
CA GLY A 167 22.66 -3.06 -10.60
C GLY A 167 22.48 -2.53 -9.16
N CYS A 168 23.58 -2.48 -8.40
CA CYS A 168 24.11 -1.22 -7.84
C CYS A 168 23.23 -0.20 -7.06
N SER A 169 22.35 -0.64 -6.13
CA SER A 169 22.04 0.19 -4.92
C SER A 169 22.01 -0.59 -3.60
N TYR A 170 22.01 -1.94 -3.64
CA TYR A 170 21.88 -2.77 -2.43
C TYR A 170 23.19 -3.31 -1.86
N CYS A 171 24.32 -3.11 -2.56
CA CYS A 171 25.64 -3.58 -2.11
C CYS A 171 26.30 -2.66 -1.05
N VAL A 172 25.68 -1.54 -0.68
CA VAL A 172 26.25 -0.59 0.31
C VAL A 172 25.75 -0.85 1.74
N ILE A 173 24.70 -1.65 1.95
CA ILE A 173 24.11 -1.84 3.29
C ILE A 173 24.56 -3.13 4.00
N TYR A 174 24.97 -4.17 3.27
CA TYR A 174 25.30 -5.48 3.87
C TYR A 174 26.76 -5.95 3.71
N SER A 175 27.66 -5.12 3.17
CA SER A 175 29.11 -5.39 3.10
C SER A 175 29.95 -4.25 3.70
N CYS A 176 29.56 -3.81 4.90
CA CYS A 176 30.49 -3.16 5.83
C CYS A 176 30.39 -3.87 7.19
N CYS A 177 30.89 -5.10 7.21
CA CYS A 177 31.47 -5.73 8.39
C CYS A 177 32.81 -6.34 7.96
#